data_AF-A0A1P8RUI4-F1
#
_entry.id   AF-A0A1P8RUI4-F1
#
_cell.length_a   1.000
_cell.length_b   1.000
_cell.length_c   1.000
_cell.angle_alpha   90.00
_cell.angle_beta   90.00
_cell.angle_gamma   90.00
#
_symmetry.space_group_name_H-M   'P 1'
#
loop_
_entity.id
_entity.type
_entity.pdbx_description
1 polymer ?
#
loop_
_entity_poly.entity_id
_entity_poly.type
_entity_poly.pdbx_seq_one_letter_code
_entity_poly.pdbx_strand_id
1 'polypeptide(L)'
;MKRRQFIQQTTAATAMVSLGALSLRSCVQKRKHITILHTNDVHSHIDPFGPNDKRNANKGGVARRATLVENIRKENPNTLLLDAGDIFQGTPYFNYYGGELEFKLMSMLNYDLATIGNHDFDNGIDGLYAQLPHAKFEFVSANYDFSNTVMDTHVKPYKVLVKDGVRIGVFGVGIQLEGLVDKKMYKETVYHNPIEVAQDMSRILKEEESCDLVICLSHIGYYYEKHPNRVCDLNLAKATKDIDLIIGGHTHTFLPKPTITQNSEGKNVLVNQVGAYGLYLGRIDFYFEQGKPLYSDSTTIIV
;
A
#
# COMPACT_ATOMS: atom_id res chain seq x y z
N MET A 1 10.15 21.96 71.63
CA MET A 1 9.16 21.65 70.56
C MET A 1 8.08 20.73 71.12
N LYS A 2 6.79 21.08 70.97
CA LYS A 2 5.67 20.33 71.57
C LYS A 2 5.36 19.09 70.72
N ARG A 3 5.52 17.89 71.31
CA ARG A 3 5.36 16.56 70.67
C ARG A 3 4.06 16.39 69.85
N ARG A 4 2.98 17.06 70.24
CA ARG A 4 1.70 17.09 69.51
C ARG A 4 1.76 17.80 68.15
N GLN A 5 2.50 18.91 68.04
CA GLN A 5 2.63 19.66 66.78
C GLN A 5 3.48 18.89 65.78
N PHE A 6 4.52 18.20 66.24
CA PHE A 6 5.35 17.35 65.38
C PHE A 6 4.52 16.24 64.74
N ILE A 7 3.74 15.48 65.53
CA ILE A 7 2.93 14.37 65.01
C ILE A 7 1.88 14.88 64.00
N GLN A 8 1.18 15.98 64.28
CA GLN A 8 0.19 16.55 63.35
C GLN A 8 0.81 17.01 62.03
N GLN A 9 1.98 17.63 62.07
CA GLN A 9 2.72 18.06 60.87
C GLN A 9 3.26 16.87 60.08
N THR A 10 3.72 15.80 60.75
CA THR A 10 4.19 14.59 60.08
C THR A 10 3.05 13.86 59.37
N THR A 11 1.87 13.69 59.99
CA THR A 11 0.71 13.04 59.34
C THR A 11 0.17 13.82 58.13
N ALA A 12 0.16 15.15 58.19
CA ALA A 12 -0.29 15.97 57.06
C ALA A 12 0.68 15.90 55.87
N ALA A 13 2.00 15.80 56.14
CA ALA A 13 3.01 15.62 55.10
C ALA A 13 2.91 14.24 54.42
N THR A 14 2.62 13.17 55.17
CA THR A 14 2.48 11.81 54.59
C THR A 14 1.21 11.67 53.73
N ALA A 15 0.13 12.36 54.09
CA ALA A 15 -1.11 12.39 53.31
C ALA A 15 -0.95 13.15 51.98
N MET A 16 -0.23 14.28 51.97
CA MET A 16 0.04 15.03 50.74
C MET A 16 0.98 14.29 49.77
N VAL A 17 1.96 13.53 50.28
CA VAL A 17 2.87 12.73 49.44
C VAL A 17 2.18 11.51 48.84
N SER A 18 1.23 10.90 49.56
CA SER A 18 0.47 9.75 49.06
C SER A 18 -0.61 10.13 48.04
N LEU A 19 -1.24 11.31 48.18
CA LEU A 19 -2.19 11.84 47.18
C LEU A 19 -1.50 12.38 45.91
N GLY A 20 -0.28 12.92 46.01
CA GLY A 20 0.49 13.41 44.86
C GLY A 20 1.11 12.29 44.00
N ALA A 21 1.33 11.10 44.55
CA ALA A 21 1.89 9.96 43.81
C ALA A 21 0.86 9.21 42.94
N LEU A 22 -0.44 9.42 43.18
CA LEU A 22 -1.53 8.74 42.45
C LEU A 22 -1.98 9.50 41.19
N SER A 23 -1.56 10.76 41.00
CA SER A 23 -1.97 11.60 39.85
C SER A 23 -0.96 11.65 38.69
N LEU A 24 0.16 10.93 38.79
CA LEU A 24 1.13 10.78 37.70
C LEU A 24 1.05 9.40 37.05
N ARG A 25 -0.17 8.95 36.71
CA ARG A 25 -0.32 8.13 35.52
C ARG A 25 -0.04 9.06 34.34
N SER A 26 1.24 9.22 34.02
CA SER A 26 1.65 9.75 32.74
C SER A 26 0.88 8.95 31.70
N CYS A 27 -0.11 9.57 31.06
CA CYS A 27 -0.72 9.03 29.86
C CYS A 27 0.40 8.96 28.83
N VAL A 28 1.18 7.88 28.84
CA VAL A 28 1.96 7.48 27.68
C VAL A 28 0.90 7.18 26.64
N GLN A 29 0.62 8.19 25.82
CA GLN A 29 -0.34 8.10 24.73
C GLN A 29 0.19 6.97 23.84
N LYS A 30 -0.50 5.84 23.83
CA LYS A 30 -0.05 4.65 23.11
C LYS A 30 -0.12 4.97 21.62
N ARG A 31 1.02 5.34 21.04
CA ARG A 31 1.19 5.59 19.61
C ARG A 31 1.03 4.27 18.88
N LYS A 32 0.03 4.14 18.02
CA LYS A 32 -0.09 2.97 17.14
C LYS A 32 0.83 3.19 15.94
N HIS A 33 1.52 2.15 15.52
CA HIS A 33 2.48 2.19 14.41
C HIS A 33 2.08 1.17 13.36
N ILE A 34 1.73 1.66 12.18
CA ILE A 34 1.36 0.84 11.02
C ILE A 34 2.45 1.00 9.97
N THR A 35 2.98 -0.12 9.48
CA THR A 35 3.96 -0.13 8.40
C THR A 35 3.30 -0.61 7.11
N ILE A 36 3.40 0.19 6.05
CA ILE A 36 2.98 -0.19 4.71
C ILE A 36 4.22 -0.49 3.89
N LEU A 37 4.42 -1.76 3.56
CA LEU A 37 5.38 -2.21 2.58
C LEU A 37 4.73 -2.28 1.22
N HIS A 38 5.47 -1.91 0.18
CA HIS A 38 4.94 -2.03 -1.17
C HIS A 38 5.97 -2.30 -2.25
N THR A 39 5.48 -2.93 -3.32
CA THR A 39 6.16 -3.11 -4.60
C THR A 39 5.23 -2.73 -5.75
N ASN A 40 5.81 -2.60 -6.94
CA ASN A 40 5.09 -2.38 -8.19
C ASN A 40 5.97 -2.90 -9.33
N ASP A 41 5.36 -3.29 -10.45
CA ASP A 41 6.04 -3.57 -11.72
C ASP A 41 7.20 -4.59 -11.56
N VAL A 42 6.96 -5.66 -10.81
CA VAL A 42 8.00 -6.69 -10.57
C VAL A 42 8.33 -7.43 -11.85
N HIS A 43 7.38 -7.53 -12.80
CA HIS A 43 7.63 -8.02 -14.15
C HIS A 43 8.37 -9.37 -14.19
N SER A 44 7.91 -10.33 -13.38
CA SER A 44 8.51 -11.67 -13.32
C SER A 44 10.02 -11.70 -12.96
N HIS A 45 10.58 -10.63 -12.39
CA HIS A 45 11.99 -10.61 -11.96
C HIS A 45 12.16 -11.36 -10.64
N ILE A 46 12.33 -12.67 -10.76
CA ILE A 46 12.40 -13.58 -9.63
C ILE A 46 13.80 -13.66 -9.04
N ASP A 47 14.80 -13.79 -9.91
CA ASP A 47 16.20 -13.85 -9.53
C ASP A 47 16.82 -12.45 -9.42
N PRO A 48 17.91 -12.31 -8.65
CA PRO A 48 18.70 -11.09 -8.69
C PRO A 48 19.31 -10.90 -10.07
N PHE A 49 19.48 -9.64 -10.45
CA PHE A 49 20.28 -9.27 -11.61
C PHE A 49 21.73 -9.76 -11.44
N GLY A 50 22.31 -10.30 -12.50
CA GLY A 50 23.67 -10.80 -12.54
C GLY A 50 24.73 -9.69 -12.44
N PRO A 51 26.02 -10.05 -12.28
CA PRO A 51 27.09 -9.09 -12.07
C PRO A 51 27.32 -8.14 -13.27
N ASN A 52 26.84 -8.51 -14.46
CA ASN A 52 27.04 -7.76 -15.70
C ASN A 52 25.85 -6.85 -16.05
N ASP A 53 24.81 -6.78 -15.22
CA ASP A 53 23.57 -6.00 -15.47
C ASP A 53 23.72 -4.49 -15.17
N LYS A 54 24.91 -3.95 -15.43
CA LYS A 54 25.24 -2.53 -15.34
C LYS A 54 24.75 -1.92 -14.02
N ARG A 55 23.85 -0.92 -14.09
CA ARG A 55 23.31 -0.18 -12.93
C ARG A 55 22.53 -1.05 -11.94
N ASN A 56 22.08 -2.23 -12.37
CA ASN A 56 21.31 -3.17 -11.58
C ASN A 56 22.14 -4.36 -11.06
N ALA A 57 23.44 -4.41 -11.35
CA ALA A 57 24.27 -5.56 -11.02
C ALA A 57 24.13 -6.00 -9.55
N ASN A 58 23.84 -7.29 -9.34
CA ASN A 58 23.66 -7.94 -8.04
C ASN A 58 22.51 -7.41 -7.17
N LYS A 59 21.52 -6.71 -7.76
CA LYS A 59 20.34 -6.18 -7.06
C LYS A 59 19.08 -7.02 -7.33
N GLY A 60 18.03 -6.78 -6.57
CA GLY A 60 16.73 -7.41 -6.74
C GLY A 60 16.67 -8.87 -6.31
N GLY A 61 15.65 -9.57 -6.80
CA GLY A 61 15.38 -10.97 -6.50
C GLY A 61 14.48 -11.19 -5.29
N VAL A 62 13.54 -12.13 -5.41
CA VAL A 62 12.49 -12.36 -4.42
C VAL A 62 13.05 -12.83 -3.08
N ALA A 63 14.11 -13.64 -3.08
CA ALA A 63 14.71 -14.15 -1.84
C ALA A 63 15.25 -13.03 -0.93
N ARG A 64 15.86 -11.98 -1.52
CA ARG A 64 16.32 -10.81 -0.76
C ARG A 64 15.13 -10.02 -0.23
N ARG A 65 14.13 -9.79 -1.08
CA ARG A 65 12.88 -9.13 -0.68
C ARG A 65 12.18 -9.87 0.45
N ALA A 66 12.12 -11.20 0.42
CA ALA A 66 11.54 -12.03 1.48
C ALA A 66 12.23 -11.79 2.83
N THR A 67 13.57 -11.82 2.83
CA THR A 67 14.38 -11.52 4.04
C THR A 67 14.06 -10.13 4.60
N LEU A 68 13.97 -9.11 3.74
CA LEU A 68 13.63 -7.75 4.16
C LEU A 68 12.23 -7.67 4.75
N VAL A 69 11.23 -8.21 4.06
CA VAL A 69 9.83 -8.25 4.51
C VAL A 69 9.71 -8.95 5.87
N GLU A 70 10.36 -10.10 6.05
CA GLU A 70 10.32 -10.84 7.31
C GLU A 70 10.97 -10.06 8.46
N ASN A 71 12.12 -9.41 8.21
CA ASN A 71 12.79 -8.61 9.23
C ASN A 71 11.93 -7.41 9.66
N ILE A 72 11.28 -6.73 8.72
CA ILE A 72 10.41 -5.59 9.01
C ILE A 72 9.16 -6.06 9.76
N ARG A 73 8.59 -7.22 9.43
CA ARG A 73 7.46 -7.79 10.18
C ARG A 73 7.83 -8.19 11.61
N LYS A 74 9.08 -8.62 11.84
CA LYS A 74 9.61 -8.86 13.20
C LYS A 74 9.78 -7.57 13.98
N GLU A 75 10.18 -6.48 13.31
CA GLU A 75 10.28 -5.15 13.89
C GLU A 75 8.90 -4.57 14.25
N ASN A 76 7.95 -4.65 13.32
CA ASN A 76 6.57 -4.22 13.52
C ASN A 76 5.57 -5.28 12.99
N PRO A 77 4.84 -6.01 13.86
CA PRO A 77 3.85 -6.99 13.43
C PRO A 77 2.62 -6.34 12.76
N ASN A 78 2.39 -5.04 12.94
CA ASN A 78 1.32 -4.27 12.30
C ASN A 78 1.75 -3.80 10.90
N THR A 79 2.28 -4.72 10.11
CA THR A 79 2.75 -4.48 8.74
C THR A 79 1.77 -5.04 7.72
N LEU A 80 1.52 -4.28 6.66
CA LEU A 80 0.88 -4.73 5.43
C LEU A 80 1.91 -4.75 4.29
N LEU A 81 1.79 -5.70 3.38
CA LEU A 81 2.58 -5.78 2.14
C LEU A 81 1.63 -5.73 0.93
N LEU A 82 1.77 -4.70 0.12
CA LEU A 82 0.87 -4.41 -1.00
C LEU A 82 1.63 -4.41 -2.34
N ASP A 83 0.96 -4.74 -3.44
CA ASP A 83 1.54 -4.64 -4.79
C ASP A 83 0.69 -3.78 -5.73
N ALA A 84 1.34 -2.91 -6.50
CA ALA A 84 0.68 -1.98 -7.40
C ALA A 84 0.43 -2.54 -8.81
N GLY A 85 0.56 -3.84 -9.05
CA GLY A 85 0.27 -4.48 -10.34
C GLY A 85 1.50 -4.57 -11.27
N ASP A 86 1.28 -5.15 -12.46
CA ASP A 86 2.34 -5.61 -13.37
C ASP A 86 3.29 -6.59 -12.67
N ILE A 87 2.66 -7.61 -12.08
CA ILE A 87 3.34 -8.75 -11.46
C ILE A 87 3.96 -9.62 -12.57
N PHE A 88 3.20 -9.77 -13.66
CA PHE A 88 3.52 -10.59 -14.82
C PHE A 88 4.36 -9.88 -15.87
N GLN A 89 4.78 -10.67 -16.87
CA GLN A 89 5.58 -10.30 -18.04
C GLN A 89 6.95 -9.69 -17.73
N GLY A 90 8.02 -10.17 -18.38
CA GLY A 90 9.32 -9.49 -18.34
C GLY A 90 10.53 -10.41 -18.33
N THR A 91 10.37 -11.66 -17.88
CA THR A 91 11.43 -12.68 -17.91
C THR A 91 10.91 -14.01 -18.49
N PRO A 92 11.79 -14.95 -18.88
CA PRO A 92 11.36 -16.28 -19.34
C PRO A 92 10.54 -17.08 -18.34
N TYR A 93 10.55 -16.72 -17.04
CA TYR A 93 9.71 -17.39 -16.04
C TYR A 93 8.23 -17.27 -16.40
N PHE A 94 7.74 -16.05 -16.70
CA PHE A 94 6.36 -15.85 -17.10
C PHE A 94 5.99 -16.64 -18.37
N ASN A 95 6.88 -16.64 -19.36
CA ASN A 95 6.63 -17.36 -20.62
C ASN A 95 6.49 -18.88 -20.42
N TYR A 96 7.17 -19.45 -19.42
CA TYR A 96 7.16 -20.88 -19.17
C TYR A 96 6.08 -21.30 -18.16
N TYR A 97 5.86 -20.51 -17.10
CA TYR A 97 4.97 -20.83 -15.98
C TYR A 97 3.63 -20.08 -16.01
N GLY A 98 3.45 -19.13 -16.93
CA GLY A 98 2.18 -18.45 -17.17
C GLY A 98 1.67 -17.56 -16.02
N GLY A 99 2.49 -17.27 -15.00
CA GLY A 99 2.13 -16.51 -13.80
C GLY A 99 2.02 -17.34 -12.51
N GLU A 100 2.03 -18.68 -12.60
CA GLU A 100 1.91 -19.58 -11.44
C GLU A 100 3.01 -19.31 -10.39
N LEU A 101 4.25 -19.16 -10.88
CA LEU A 101 5.42 -19.03 -10.02
C LEU A 101 5.40 -17.69 -9.26
N GLU A 102 5.04 -16.62 -9.93
CA GLU A 102 4.91 -15.27 -9.38
C GLU A 102 3.91 -15.24 -8.22
N PHE A 103 2.71 -15.79 -8.42
CA PHE A 103 1.69 -15.83 -7.37
C PHE A 103 2.04 -16.77 -6.21
N LYS A 104 2.69 -17.91 -6.47
CA LYS A 104 3.22 -18.76 -5.39
C LYS A 104 4.24 -18.02 -4.54
N LEU A 105 5.16 -17.31 -5.17
CA LEU A 105 6.19 -16.54 -4.48
C LEU A 105 5.59 -15.38 -3.67
N MET A 106 4.67 -14.59 -4.26
CA MET A 106 3.96 -13.55 -3.52
C MET A 106 3.16 -14.11 -2.34
N SER A 107 2.53 -15.27 -2.51
CA SER A 107 1.84 -15.97 -1.43
C SER A 107 2.78 -16.42 -0.32
N MET A 108 3.99 -16.89 -0.65
CA MET A 108 5.01 -17.23 0.35
C MET A 108 5.51 -15.99 1.09
N LEU A 109 5.58 -14.84 0.42
CA LEU A 109 5.89 -13.55 1.04
C LEU A 109 4.70 -12.98 1.83
N ASN A 110 3.54 -13.65 1.83
CA ASN A 110 2.30 -13.21 2.44
C ASN A 110 1.93 -11.77 2.05
N TYR A 111 1.87 -11.46 0.74
CA TYR A 111 1.23 -10.21 0.31
C TYR A 111 -0.19 -10.15 0.88
N ASP A 112 -0.64 -8.96 1.26
CA ASP A 112 -1.98 -8.74 1.80
C ASP A 112 -2.97 -8.47 0.64
N LEU A 113 -2.61 -7.55 -0.27
CA LEU A 113 -3.42 -7.17 -1.43
C LEU A 113 -2.54 -6.80 -2.64
N ALA A 114 -3.11 -6.93 -3.83
CA ALA A 114 -2.54 -6.38 -5.07
C ALA A 114 -3.63 -5.70 -5.91
N THR A 115 -3.25 -4.74 -6.74
CA THR A 115 -4.08 -4.29 -7.87
C THR A 115 -3.62 -4.96 -9.17
N ILE A 116 -4.31 -4.67 -10.28
CA ILE A 116 -4.08 -5.28 -11.59
C ILE A 116 -3.49 -4.22 -12.53
N GLY A 117 -2.32 -4.52 -13.08
CA GLY A 117 -1.67 -3.74 -14.11
C GLY A 117 -2.04 -4.19 -15.53
N ASN A 118 -1.51 -3.50 -16.54
CA ASN A 118 -1.81 -3.85 -17.94
C ASN A 118 -1.14 -5.15 -18.37
N HIS A 119 0.06 -5.45 -17.88
CA HIS A 119 0.79 -6.66 -18.22
C HIS A 119 0.24 -7.92 -17.54
N ASP A 120 -0.60 -7.76 -16.51
CA ASP A 120 -1.30 -8.89 -15.91
C ASP A 120 -2.33 -9.53 -16.88
N PHE A 121 -2.68 -8.84 -17.98
CA PHE A 121 -3.50 -9.35 -19.07
C PHE A 121 -2.69 -9.96 -20.22
N ASP A 122 -1.35 -10.07 -20.16
CA ASP A 122 -0.54 -10.48 -21.32
C ASP A 122 -0.80 -11.93 -21.77
N ASN A 123 -1.17 -12.82 -20.84
CA ASN A 123 -1.67 -14.18 -21.16
C ASN A 123 -3.20 -14.24 -21.30
N GLY A 124 -3.84 -13.08 -21.46
CA GLY A 124 -5.28 -12.91 -21.44
C GLY A 124 -5.88 -13.02 -20.04
N ILE A 125 -7.12 -12.54 -19.93
CA ILE A 125 -7.93 -12.60 -18.71
C ILE A 125 -8.16 -14.05 -18.25
N ASP A 126 -8.23 -15.00 -19.18
CA ASP A 126 -8.31 -16.44 -18.86
C ASP A 126 -7.00 -16.96 -18.24
N GLY A 127 -5.86 -16.45 -18.72
CA GLY A 127 -4.55 -16.76 -18.17
C GLY A 127 -4.40 -16.24 -16.74
N LEU A 128 -4.77 -14.97 -16.50
CA LEU A 128 -4.81 -14.38 -15.16
C LEU A 128 -5.73 -15.19 -14.22
N TYR A 129 -6.95 -15.49 -14.67
CA TYR A 129 -7.92 -16.29 -13.93
C TYR A 129 -7.37 -17.66 -13.54
N ALA A 130 -6.72 -18.35 -14.49
CA ALA A 130 -6.14 -19.67 -14.26
C ALA A 130 -5.07 -19.68 -13.16
N GLN A 131 -4.41 -18.55 -12.90
CA GLN A 131 -3.39 -18.46 -11.85
C GLN A 131 -3.93 -18.12 -10.46
N LEU A 132 -5.16 -17.59 -10.34
CA LEU A 132 -5.75 -17.18 -9.06
C LEU A 132 -5.69 -18.26 -7.94
N PRO A 133 -5.82 -19.57 -8.20
CA PRO A 133 -5.65 -20.59 -7.16
C PRO A 133 -4.29 -20.58 -6.45
N HIS A 134 -3.27 -19.95 -7.06
CA HIS A 134 -1.94 -19.80 -6.48
C HIS A 134 -1.75 -18.52 -5.67
N ALA A 135 -2.68 -17.56 -5.75
CA ALA A 135 -2.68 -16.34 -4.96
C ALA A 135 -3.40 -16.55 -3.62
N LYS A 136 -2.66 -16.47 -2.51
CA LYS A 136 -3.18 -16.48 -1.14
C LYS A 136 -3.49 -15.07 -0.61
N PHE A 137 -3.64 -14.13 -1.53
CA PHE A 137 -3.94 -12.72 -1.30
C PHE A 137 -5.10 -12.31 -2.22
N GLU A 138 -5.76 -11.21 -1.91
CA GLU A 138 -6.91 -10.73 -2.69
C GLU A 138 -6.47 -9.64 -3.68
N PHE A 139 -7.12 -9.60 -4.83
CA PHE A 139 -6.98 -8.49 -5.78
C PHE A 139 -8.04 -7.42 -5.50
N VAL A 140 -7.62 -6.15 -5.58
CA VAL A 140 -8.51 -4.99 -5.58
C VAL A 140 -8.44 -4.21 -6.88
N SER A 141 -9.58 -3.90 -7.47
CA SER A 141 -9.71 -2.98 -8.60
C SER A 141 -11.15 -2.48 -8.64
N ALA A 142 -11.32 -1.16 -8.56
CA ALA A 142 -12.62 -0.52 -8.50
C ALA A 142 -13.09 0.04 -9.84
N ASN A 143 -12.16 0.30 -10.78
CA ASN A 143 -12.48 0.92 -12.07
C ASN A 143 -12.43 -0.05 -13.25
N TYR A 144 -12.12 -1.31 -13.03
CA TYR A 144 -12.39 -2.38 -13.98
C TYR A 144 -13.65 -3.13 -13.56
N ASP A 145 -14.66 -3.12 -14.42
CA ASP A 145 -15.84 -3.96 -14.27
C ASP A 145 -15.64 -5.26 -15.04
N PHE A 146 -15.62 -6.36 -14.27
CA PHE A 146 -15.41 -7.72 -14.73
C PHE A 146 -16.70 -8.54 -14.85
N SER A 147 -17.88 -7.95 -14.64
CA SER A 147 -19.17 -8.66 -14.51
C SER A 147 -19.51 -9.58 -15.70
N ASN A 148 -18.98 -9.30 -16.89
CA ASN A 148 -19.18 -10.11 -18.09
C ASN A 148 -17.95 -10.94 -18.49
N THR A 149 -17.07 -11.25 -17.53
CA THR A 149 -15.81 -11.96 -17.77
C THR A 149 -15.61 -13.11 -16.79
N VAL A 150 -14.58 -13.93 -17.03
CA VAL A 150 -14.18 -15.01 -16.10
C VAL A 150 -13.67 -14.50 -14.74
N MET A 151 -13.33 -13.22 -14.63
CA MET A 151 -12.86 -12.59 -13.39
C MET A 151 -14.00 -12.03 -12.53
N ASP A 152 -15.27 -12.19 -12.95
CA ASP A 152 -16.42 -11.74 -12.17
C ASP A 152 -16.35 -12.30 -10.74
N THR A 153 -16.64 -11.44 -9.75
CA THR A 153 -16.56 -11.72 -8.29
C THR A 153 -15.18 -12.08 -7.73
N HIS A 154 -14.14 -12.25 -8.56
CA HIS A 154 -12.77 -12.59 -8.13
C HIS A 154 -11.92 -11.37 -7.76
N VAL A 155 -12.35 -10.18 -8.16
CA VAL A 155 -11.72 -8.90 -7.84
C VAL A 155 -12.72 -8.03 -7.11
N LYS A 156 -12.33 -7.49 -5.96
CA LYS A 156 -13.19 -6.58 -5.18
C LYS A 156 -12.81 -5.13 -5.49
N PRO A 157 -13.73 -4.16 -5.36
CA PRO A 157 -13.36 -2.76 -5.52
C PRO A 157 -12.40 -2.30 -4.42
N TYR A 158 -12.62 -2.77 -3.19
CA TYR A 158 -11.80 -2.45 -2.02
C TYR A 158 -11.79 -3.58 -0.99
N LYS A 159 -10.92 -3.44 0.01
CA LYS A 159 -10.86 -4.26 1.21
C LYS A 159 -10.55 -3.40 2.42
N VAL A 160 -11.21 -3.68 3.55
CA VAL A 160 -10.86 -3.11 4.86
C VAL A 160 -10.04 -4.13 5.64
N LEU A 161 -8.88 -3.69 6.11
CA LEU A 161 -7.94 -4.45 6.94
C LEU A 161 -7.86 -3.80 8.32
N VAL A 162 -7.65 -4.58 9.38
CA VAL A 162 -7.52 -4.04 10.75
C VAL A 162 -6.19 -4.49 11.35
N LYS A 163 -5.36 -3.52 11.77
CA LYS A 163 -4.06 -3.74 12.43
C LYS A 163 -3.98 -2.84 13.68
N ASP A 164 -3.69 -3.43 14.84
CA ASP A 164 -3.73 -2.72 16.14
C ASP A 164 -5.02 -1.87 16.37
N GLY A 165 -6.15 -2.35 15.84
CA GLY A 165 -7.43 -1.64 15.87
C GLY A 165 -7.47 -0.34 15.04
N VAL A 166 -6.55 -0.14 14.10
CA VAL A 166 -6.62 0.87 13.03
C VAL A 166 -7.31 0.23 11.83
N ARG A 167 -8.37 0.86 11.31
CA ARG A 167 -9.09 0.43 10.10
C ARG A 167 -8.42 1.03 8.87
N ILE A 168 -7.89 0.18 8.00
CA ILE A 168 -7.15 0.55 6.80
C ILE A 168 -7.97 0.12 5.59
N GLY A 169 -8.51 1.10 4.86
CA GLY A 169 -9.23 0.87 3.61
C GLY A 169 -8.26 0.88 2.44
N VAL A 170 -8.28 -0.16 1.61
CA VAL A 170 -7.43 -0.26 0.43
C VAL A 170 -8.31 -0.54 -0.79
N PHE A 171 -8.24 0.32 -1.81
CA PHE A 171 -8.92 0.14 -3.08
C PHE A 171 -7.91 0.18 -4.23
N GLY A 172 -8.29 -0.35 -5.39
CA GLY A 172 -7.43 -0.40 -6.57
C GLY A 172 -7.95 0.43 -7.74
N VAL A 173 -7.06 1.00 -8.53
CA VAL A 173 -7.39 1.55 -9.86
C VAL A 173 -6.35 1.11 -10.90
N GLY A 174 -6.79 0.75 -12.10
CA GLY A 174 -5.95 0.38 -13.23
C GLY A 174 -6.02 1.38 -14.38
N ILE A 175 -5.08 1.28 -15.32
CA ILE A 175 -4.99 2.15 -16.51
C ILE A 175 -5.98 1.77 -17.62
N GLN A 176 -6.32 2.70 -18.51
CA GLN A 176 -7.12 2.36 -19.69
C GLN A 176 -6.39 1.31 -20.55
N LEU A 177 -7.00 0.14 -20.71
CA LEU A 177 -6.42 -0.98 -21.47
C LEU A 177 -6.50 -0.77 -22.99
N GLU A 178 -7.52 -0.06 -23.48
CA GLU A 178 -7.65 0.26 -24.89
C GLU A 178 -6.45 1.07 -25.40
N GLY A 179 -5.78 0.55 -26.43
CA GLY A 179 -4.55 1.13 -26.98
C GLY A 179 -3.25 0.69 -26.30
N LEU A 180 -3.33 0.00 -25.16
CA LEU A 180 -2.18 -0.59 -24.47
C LEU A 180 -2.16 -2.12 -24.54
N VAL A 181 -3.34 -2.74 -24.46
CA VAL A 181 -3.55 -4.18 -24.47
C VAL A 181 -4.49 -4.53 -25.62
N ASP A 182 -4.24 -5.65 -26.31
CA ASP A 182 -5.13 -6.15 -27.36
C ASP A 182 -6.51 -6.48 -26.77
N LYS A 183 -7.59 -6.03 -27.42
CA LYS A 183 -8.98 -6.22 -26.96
C LYS A 183 -9.30 -7.67 -26.64
N LYS A 184 -8.73 -8.63 -27.35
CA LYS A 184 -8.95 -10.06 -27.08
C LYS A 184 -8.44 -10.52 -25.71
N MET A 185 -7.47 -9.81 -25.13
CA MET A 185 -6.84 -10.20 -23.87
C MET A 185 -7.67 -9.79 -22.66
N TYR A 186 -8.31 -8.62 -22.69
CA TYR A 186 -9.17 -8.17 -21.58
C TYR A 186 -10.68 -8.33 -21.87
N LYS A 187 -11.03 -8.74 -23.08
CA LYS A 187 -12.39 -9.08 -23.53
C LYS A 187 -13.44 -8.03 -23.11
N GLU A 188 -14.50 -8.43 -22.39
CA GLU A 188 -15.62 -7.59 -21.97
C GLU A 188 -15.32 -6.71 -20.75
N THR A 189 -14.09 -6.69 -20.24
CA THR A 189 -13.71 -5.80 -19.12
C THR A 189 -14.01 -4.35 -19.49
N VAL A 190 -14.82 -3.68 -18.69
CA VAL A 190 -15.19 -2.28 -18.87
C VAL A 190 -14.31 -1.40 -18.00
N TYR A 191 -13.79 -0.31 -18.58
CA TYR A 191 -12.97 0.68 -17.89
C TYR A 191 -13.83 1.88 -17.49
N HIS A 192 -13.80 2.23 -16.22
CA HIS A 192 -14.40 3.44 -15.67
C HIS A 192 -13.34 4.50 -15.35
N ASN A 193 -13.76 5.77 -15.33
CA ASN A 193 -12.87 6.88 -15.01
C ASN A 193 -12.29 6.69 -13.59
N PRO A 194 -10.96 6.56 -13.43
CA PRO A 194 -10.37 6.25 -12.14
C PRO A 194 -10.46 7.41 -11.15
N ILE A 195 -10.63 8.67 -11.60
CA ILE A 195 -10.81 9.82 -10.69
C ILE A 195 -12.19 9.75 -10.03
N GLU A 196 -13.24 9.54 -10.83
CA GLU A 196 -14.63 9.43 -10.32
C GLU A 196 -14.74 8.24 -9.37
N VAL A 197 -14.26 7.07 -9.80
CA VAL A 197 -14.23 5.85 -8.98
C VAL A 197 -13.42 6.05 -7.70
N ALA A 198 -12.24 6.67 -7.78
CA ALA A 198 -11.43 6.89 -6.58
C ALA A 198 -12.10 7.83 -5.57
N GLN A 199 -12.83 8.85 -6.04
CA GLN A 199 -13.59 9.73 -5.17
C GLN A 199 -14.75 8.99 -4.48
N ASP A 200 -15.44 8.11 -5.20
CA ASP A 200 -16.51 7.30 -4.61
C ASP A 200 -15.96 6.29 -3.60
N MET A 201 -14.86 5.61 -3.93
CA MET A 201 -14.22 4.64 -3.04
C MET A 201 -13.65 5.29 -1.79
N SER A 202 -12.98 6.44 -1.91
CA SER A 202 -12.44 7.14 -0.75
C SER A 202 -13.56 7.61 0.18
N ARG A 203 -14.68 8.08 -0.36
CA ARG A 203 -15.89 8.44 0.41
C ARG A 203 -16.46 7.23 1.14
N ILE A 204 -16.68 6.10 0.46
CA ILE A 204 -17.20 4.87 1.08
C ILE A 204 -16.27 4.41 2.21
N LEU A 205 -14.97 4.33 1.93
CA LEU A 205 -13.99 3.89 2.91
C LEU A 205 -13.95 4.84 4.12
N LYS A 206 -14.05 6.14 3.91
CA LYS A 206 -13.97 7.12 4.99
C LYS A 206 -15.25 7.22 5.81
N GLU A 207 -16.40 7.34 5.16
CA GLU A 207 -17.68 7.69 5.80
C GLU A 207 -18.47 6.45 6.23
N GLU A 208 -18.52 5.42 5.38
CA GLU A 208 -19.35 4.23 5.60
C GLU A 208 -18.56 3.15 6.35
N GLU A 209 -17.33 2.89 5.90
CA GLU A 209 -16.44 1.91 6.53
C GLU A 209 -15.63 2.48 7.70
N SER A 210 -15.71 3.79 7.95
CA SER A 210 -15.01 4.45 9.07
C SER A 210 -13.50 4.14 9.10
N CYS A 211 -12.83 4.15 7.94
CA CYS A 211 -11.40 3.92 7.85
C CYS A 211 -10.59 5.10 8.40
N ASP A 212 -9.60 4.76 9.22
CA ASP A 212 -8.62 5.70 9.76
C ASP A 212 -7.58 6.09 8.71
N LEU A 213 -7.25 5.15 7.82
CA LEU A 213 -6.28 5.30 6.73
C LEU A 213 -6.89 4.77 5.42
N VAL A 214 -6.84 5.57 4.36
CA VAL A 214 -7.31 5.20 3.01
C VAL A 214 -6.13 5.16 2.04
N ILE A 215 -5.93 4.00 1.42
CA ILE A 215 -4.84 3.71 0.48
C ILE A 215 -5.42 3.39 -0.90
N CYS A 216 -4.88 4.02 -1.93
CA CYS A 216 -5.13 3.69 -3.33
C CYS A 216 -3.94 2.89 -3.89
N LEU A 217 -4.17 1.65 -4.32
CA LEU A 217 -3.24 0.88 -5.15
C LEU A 217 -3.51 1.21 -6.63
N SER A 218 -2.62 2.00 -7.20
CA SER A 218 -2.83 2.60 -8.51
C SER A 218 -1.87 2.04 -9.54
N HIS A 219 -2.40 1.63 -10.68
CA HIS A 219 -1.62 1.26 -11.85
C HIS A 219 -1.85 2.23 -13.02
N ILE A 220 -2.12 3.51 -12.75
CA ILE A 220 -2.36 4.53 -13.80
C ILE A 220 -1.12 5.35 -14.17
N GLY A 221 -0.03 5.19 -13.43
CA GLY A 221 1.23 5.90 -13.62
C GLY A 221 1.36 7.15 -12.78
N TYR A 222 2.59 7.45 -12.36
CA TYR A 222 2.94 8.56 -11.47
C TYR A 222 2.65 9.94 -12.07
N TYR A 223 3.28 10.27 -13.20
CA TYR A 223 3.11 11.54 -13.91
C TYR A 223 3.61 11.45 -15.36
N TYR A 224 2.89 12.09 -16.29
CA TYR A 224 3.24 12.13 -17.72
C TYR A 224 3.64 13.54 -18.16
N GLU A 225 4.93 13.87 -18.12
CA GLU A 225 5.43 15.24 -18.40
C GLU A 225 4.97 15.80 -19.76
N LYS A 226 4.95 14.94 -20.79
CA LYS A 226 4.52 15.33 -22.15
C LYS A 226 3.00 15.47 -22.30
N HIS A 227 2.24 14.93 -21.35
CA HIS A 227 0.78 14.92 -21.35
C HIS A 227 0.25 15.24 -19.94
N PRO A 228 0.46 16.46 -19.43
CA PRO A 228 0.18 16.80 -18.03
C PRO A 228 -1.30 16.69 -17.65
N ASN A 229 -2.20 16.74 -18.64
CA ASN A 229 -3.65 16.57 -18.45
C ASN A 229 -4.09 15.09 -18.48
N ARG A 230 -3.18 14.15 -18.79
CA ARG A 230 -3.48 12.72 -18.72
C ARG A 230 -3.71 12.35 -17.26
N VAL A 231 -4.69 11.49 -17.04
CA VAL A 231 -4.95 10.95 -15.70
C VAL A 231 -3.72 10.16 -15.24
N CYS A 232 -3.23 10.49 -14.04
CA CYS A 232 -2.06 9.93 -13.38
C CYS A 232 -2.24 10.08 -11.86
N ASP A 233 -1.37 9.46 -11.06
CA ASP A 233 -1.46 9.48 -9.59
C ASP A 233 -1.48 10.88 -9.01
N LEU A 234 -0.62 11.79 -9.52
CA LEU A 234 -0.59 13.18 -9.05
C LEU A 234 -1.87 13.95 -9.38
N ASN A 235 -2.49 13.67 -10.52
CA ASN A 235 -3.74 14.32 -10.91
C ASN A 235 -4.93 13.74 -10.15
N LEU A 236 -4.96 12.43 -9.92
CA LEU A 236 -5.95 11.75 -9.10
C LEU A 236 -5.91 12.29 -7.66
N ALA A 237 -4.73 12.38 -7.07
CA ALA A 237 -4.57 12.95 -5.73
C ALA A 237 -5.13 14.36 -5.61
N LYS A 238 -4.87 15.24 -6.59
CA LYS A 238 -5.36 16.64 -6.60
C LYS A 238 -6.87 16.76 -6.81
N ALA A 239 -7.44 15.85 -7.60
CA ALA A 239 -8.85 15.90 -7.99
C ALA A 239 -9.80 15.26 -6.95
N THR A 240 -9.26 14.43 -6.06
CA THR A 240 -10.04 13.68 -5.06
C THR A 240 -9.83 14.25 -3.65
N LYS A 241 -10.53 13.68 -2.67
CA LYS A 241 -10.30 13.87 -1.24
C LYS A 241 -10.37 12.55 -0.47
N ASP A 242 -10.01 12.61 0.81
CA ASP A 242 -10.06 11.50 1.78
C ASP A 242 -9.13 10.31 1.49
N ILE A 243 -8.22 10.43 0.51
CA ILE A 243 -7.11 9.50 0.28
C ILE A 243 -5.89 10.00 1.05
N ASP A 244 -5.23 9.13 1.80
CA ASP A 244 -4.01 9.46 2.56
C ASP A 244 -2.73 9.06 1.81
N LEU A 245 -2.79 7.93 1.08
CA LEU A 245 -1.66 7.34 0.37
C LEU A 245 -2.08 6.77 -0.99
N ILE A 246 -1.31 7.10 -2.02
CA ILE A 246 -1.32 6.43 -3.32
C ILE A 246 0.00 5.69 -3.50
N ILE A 247 -0.10 4.38 -3.72
CA ILE A 247 1.00 3.52 -4.13
C ILE A 247 0.82 3.23 -5.62
N GLY A 248 1.72 3.79 -6.43
CA GLY A 248 1.65 3.77 -7.89
C GLY A 248 2.46 2.64 -8.54
N GLY A 249 2.13 2.34 -9.79
CA GLY A 249 2.83 1.43 -10.71
C GLY A 249 2.94 2.02 -12.13
N HIS A 250 3.12 1.18 -13.15
CA HIS A 250 3.07 1.47 -14.59
C HIS A 250 4.23 2.31 -15.16
N THR A 251 4.52 3.47 -14.59
CA THR A 251 5.54 4.41 -15.12
C THR A 251 6.97 4.07 -14.75
N HIS A 252 7.18 2.99 -13.98
CA HIS A 252 8.47 2.54 -13.44
C HIS A 252 9.27 3.65 -12.76
N THR A 253 8.59 4.60 -12.12
CA THR A 253 9.25 5.79 -11.57
C THR A 253 9.97 5.43 -10.27
N PHE A 254 11.29 5.64 -10.24
CA PHE A 254 12.09 5.50 -9.04
C PHE A 254 12.06 6.81 -8.26
N LEU A 255 11.20 6.89 -7.24
CA LEU A 255 11.20 8.02 -6.33
C LEU A 255 12.22 7.78 -5.21
N PRO A 256 13.00 8.79 -4.76
CA PRO A 256 13.87 8.64 -3.59
C PRO A 256 13.11 8.76 -2.26
N LYS A 257 11.92 9.37 -2.29
CA LYS A 257 10.96 9.53 -1.20
C LYS A 257 9.58 9.85 -1.80
N PRO A 258 8.48 9.68 -1.07
CA PRO A 258 7.15 10.04 -1.57
C PRO A 258 7.07 11.51 -1.94
N THR A 259 6.30 11.77 -2.98
CA THR A 259 5.84 13.11 -3.30
C THR A 259 4.66 13.43 -2.41
N ILE A 260 4.69 14.62 -1.81
CA ILE A 260 3.55 15.17 -1.07
C ILE A 260 2.81 16.10 -2.02
N THR A 261 1.52 15.86 -2.23
CA THR A 261 0.65 16.73 -3.01
C THR A 261 -0.59 17.10 -2.20
N GLN A 262 -1.31 18.15 -2.62
CA GLN A 262 -2.54 18.57 -1.95
C GLN A 262 -3.75 18.08 -2.74
N ASN A 263 -4.71 17.54 -2.01
CA ASN A 263 -5.99 17.09 -2.53
C ASN A 263 -6.95 18.27 -2.78
N SER A 264 -8.17 17.98 -3.21
CA SER A 264 -9.16 19.03 -3.54
C SER A 264 -9.59 19.89 -2.34
N GLU A 265 -9.32 19.44 -1.10
CA GLU A 265 -9.55 20.17 0.15
C GLU A 265 -8.27 20.80 0.74
N GLY A 266 -7.15 20.76 0.00
CA GLY A 266 -5.86 21.29 0.46
C GLY A 266 -5.14 20.40 1.48
N LYS A 267 -5.63 19.19 1.75
CA LYS A 267 -4.97 18.23 2.65
C LYS A 267 -3.87 17.46 1.92
N ASN A 268 -2.81 17.11 2.65
CA ASN A 268 -1.67 16.38 2.08
C ASN A 268 -2.03 14.93 1.76
N VAL A 269 -1.57 14.46 0.60
CA VAL A 269 -1.62 13.07 0.14
C VAL A 269 -0.20 12.62 -0.20
N LEU A 270 0.19 11.44 0.26
CA LEU A 270 1.45 10.83 -0.13
C LEU A 270 1.26 10.08 -1.45
N VAL A 271 2.18 10.27 -2.39
CA VAL A 271 2.23 9.51 -3.65
C VAL A 271 3.61 8.88 -3.76
N ASN A 272 3.68 7.55 -3.89
CA ASN A 272 4.95 6.84 -3.93
C ASN A 272 4.95 5.71 -4.98
N GLN A 273 6.13 5.43 -5.54
CA GLN A 273 6.41 4.35 -6.48
C GLN A 273 7.88 3.95 -6.31
N VAL A 274 8.18 2.65 -6.37
CA VAL A 274 9.54 2.11 -6.11
C VAL A 274 10.23 1.58 -7.37
N GLY A 275 9.93 2.16 -8.53
CA GLY A 275 10.58 1.80 -9.78
C GLY A 275 9.99 0.54 -10.40
N ALA A 276 10.79 -0.50 -10.59
CA ALA A 276 10.37 -1.77 -11.19
C ALA A 276 11.33 -2.91 -10.84
N TYR A 277 10.99 -4.13 -11.28
CA TYR A 277 11.84 -5.33 -11.29
C TYR A 277 12.23 -5.85 -9.90
N GLY A 278 11.46 -5.49 -8.87
CA GLY A 278 11.76 -5.86 -7.49
C GLY A 278 13.11 -5.33 -6.99
N LEU A 279 13.62 -4.24 -7.58
CA LEU A 279 14.89 -3.62 -7.19
C LEU A 279 14.83 -2.90 -5.84
N TYR A 280 13.65 -2.44 -5.44
CA TYR A 280 13.41 -1.73 -4.20
C TYR A 280 12.14 -2.25 -3.53
N LEU A 281 12.10 -2.12 -2.20
CA LEU A 281 10.92 -2.31 -1.37
C LEU A 281 10.58 -0.97 -0.72
N GLY A 282 9.38 -0.45 -1.00
CA GLY A 282 8.90 0.75 -0.34
C GLY A 282 8.48 0.45 1.09
N ARG A 283 8.83 1.32 2.04
CA ARG A 283 8.34 1.27 3.43
C ARG A 283 7.85 2.65 3.85
N ILE A 284 6.57 2.74 4.19
CA ILE A 284 5.92 3.95 4.71
C ILE A 284 5.37 3.65 6.09
N ASP A 285 5.79 4.41 7.10
CA ASP A 285 5.36 4.23 8.48
C ASP A 285 4.37 5.33 8.88
N PHE A 286 3.14 4.92 9.22
CA PHE A 286 2.10 5.77 9.76
C PHE A 286 2.02 5.62 11.27
N TYR A 287 1.79 6.74 11.95
CA TYR A 287 1.62 6.74 13.38
C TYR A 287 0.34 7.45 13.80
N PHE A 288 -0.42 6.79 14.67
CA PHE A 288 -1.72 7.25 15.13
C PHE A 288 -1.62 7.60 16.61
N GLU A 289 -1.92 8.86 16.92
CA GLU A 289 -1.99 9.38 18.28
C GLU A 289 -3.41 9.87 18.57
N GLN A 290 -3.91 9.54 19.76
CA GLN A 290 -5.28 9.83 20.14
C GLN A 290 -5.54 11.36 20.12
N GLY A 291 -6.49 11.81 19.29
CA GLY A 291 -6.83 13.24 19.19
C GLY A 291 -5.85 14.09 18.37
N LYS A 292 -4.90 13.48 17.65
CA LYS A 292 -4.04 14.19 16.68
C LYS A 292 -4.34 13.72 15.25
N PRO A 293 -4.13 14.59 14.24
CA PRO A 293 -4.21 14.20 12.84
C PRO A 293 -3.22 13.07 12.52
N LEU A 294 -3.56 12.24 11.54
CA LEU A 294 -2.64 11.27 10.94
C LEU A 294 -1.36 11.97 10.49
N TYR A 295 -0.20 11.39 10.81
CA TYR A 295 1.07 11.82 10.25
C TYR A 295 1.97 10.63 9.91
N SER A 296 2.69 10.75 8.80
CA SER A 296 3.73 9.81 8.36
C SER A 296 5.08 10.39 8.77
N ASP A 297 5.79 9.71 9.67
CA ASP A 297 7.00 10.24 10.31
C ASP A 297 8.29 9.77 9.63
N SER A 298 8.23 8.64 8.90
CA SER A 298 9.36 8.10 8.17
C SER A 298 8.90 7.41 6.89
N THR A 299 9.47 7.82 5.76
CA THR A 299 9.48 7.00 4.56
C THR A 299 10.90 6.59 4.24
N THR A 300 11.12 5.29 4.08
CA THR A 300 12.41 4.76 3.67
C THR A 300 12.19 3.82 2.52
N ILE A 301 12.99 3.97 1.47
CA ILE A 301 13.02 3.02 0.36
C ILE A 301 14.21 2.12 0.61
N ILE A 302 13.94 0.83 0.75
CA ILE A 302 14.94 -0.17 1.08
C ILE A 302 15.40 -0.79 -0.24
N VAL A 303 16.72 -0.81 -0.45
CA VAL A 303 17.40 -1.33 -1.65
C VAL A 303 17.86 -2.76 -1.40
#